data_AF-A0A0C3QMR6-F1
#
_entry.id   AF-A0A0C3QMR6-F1
#
_cell.length_a   1.000
_cell.length_b   1.000
_cell.length_c   1.000
_cell.angle_alpha   90.00
_cell.angle_beta   90.00
_cell.angle_gamma   90.00
#
_symmetry.space_group_name_H-M   'P 1'
#
loop_
_entity.id
_entity.type
_entity.pdbx_description
1 polymer ?
#
loop_
_entity_poly.entity_id
_entity_poly.type
_entity_poly.pdbx_seq_one_letter_code
_entity_poly.pdbx_strand_id
1 'polypeptide(L)'
;MVKSEVGSITLQRDACVAIITGDNPGTGQNHGCPFKHFSPENLTLALSTHYDINNRADVLEILNAMKQDKYHVACTRVYEITHAAQGVKRGDGVGEGESVTHPNSYAMRSRELAKKGGVKKEEEMEVDP
;
A
#
# COMPACT_ATOMS: atom_id res chain seq x y z
N MET A 1 -47.42 12.70 -7.90
CA MET A 1 -46.14 12.40 -8.57
C MET A 1 -45.03 13.21 -7.92
N VAL A 2 -44.22 12.60 -7.06
CA VAL A 2 -42.94 13.18 -6.62
C VAL A 2 -41.86 12.35 -7.29
N LYS A 3 -41.21 12.91 -8.31
CA LYS A 3 -40.03 12.31 -8.94
C LYS A 3 -38.85 12.62 -8.02
N SER A 4 -38.41 11.65 -7.25
CA SER A 4 -37.13 11.74 -6.54
C SER A 4 -36.03 11.35 -7.51
N GLU A 5 -35.30 12.35 -8.02
CA GLU A 5 -34.00 12.16 -8.66
C GLU A 5 -33.01 11.62 -7.62
N VAL A 6 -32.76 10.32 -7.66
CA VAL A 6 -31.60 9.73 -6.99
C VAL A 6 -30.41 9.96 -7.92
N GLY A 7 -29.82 11.14 -7.79
CA GLY A 7 -28.52 11.44 -8.36
C GLY A 7 -27.53 10.35 -7.94
N SER A 8 -26.83 9.81 -8.92
CA SER A 8 -25.79 8.80 -8.77
C SER A 8 -24.73 9.28 -7.78
N ILE A 9 -24.90 8.99 -6.48
CA ILE A 9 -23.84 9.13 -5.49
C ILE A 9 -22.84 8.02 -5.82
N THR A 10 -21.82 8.37 -6.58
CA THR A 10 -20.63 7.53 -6.71
C THR A 10 -20.03 7.40 -5.31
N LEU A 11 -20.36 6.33 -4.60
CA LEU A 11 -19.78 5.90 -3.32
C LEU A 11 -18.32 5.48 -3.53
N GLN A 12 -17.50 6.42 -3.99
CA GLN A 12 -16.04 6.32 -4.00
C GLN A 12 -15.52 7.38 -3.05
N ARG A 13 -15.85 7.25 -1.76
CA ARG A 13 -14.99 7.87 -0.75
C ARG A 13 -13.72 7.04 -0.69
N ASP A 14 -12.58 7.65 -0.98
CA ASP A 14 -11.27 7.04 -0.78
C ASP A 14 -11.20 6.46 0.64
N ALA A 15 -11.22 5.11 0.74
CA ALA A 15 -11.30 4.45 2.04
C ALA A 15 -10.11 4.80 2.92
N CYS A 16 -8.95 5.10 2.35
CA CYS A 16 -7.82 5.59 3.12
C CYS A 16 -8.14 6.91 3.82
N VAL A 17 -8.74 7.89 3.13
CA VAL A 17 -9.14 9.17 3.76
C VAL A 17 -10.12 8.92 4.90
N ALA A 18 -11.13 8.07 4.68
CA ALA A 18 -12.10 7.71 5.72
C ALA A 18 -11.43 7.06 6.95
N ILE A 19 -10.45 6.16 6.74
CA ILE A 19 -9.70 5.50 7.82
C ILE A 19 -8.80 6.50 8.56
N ILE A 20 -8.16 7.42 7.83
CA ILE A 20 -7.24 8.43 8.40
C ILE A 20 -7.99 9.47 9.22
N THR A 21 -9.18 9.90 8.77
CA THR A 21 -9.98 10.94 9.44
C THR A 21 -11.01 10.38 10.42
N GLY A 22 -11.16 9.06 10.50
CA GLY A 22 -12.09 8.39 11.40
C GLY A 22 -11.62 8.40 12.85
N ASP A 23 -12.31 7.61 13.68
CA ASP A 23 -11.99 7.52 15.11
C ASP A 23 -10.59 6.92 15.33
N ASN A 24 -9.79 7.60 16.15
CA ASN A 24 -8.48 7.11 16.55
C ASN A 24 -8.63 5.75 17.27
N PRO A 25 -7.73 4.80 17.01
CA PRO A 25 -7.72 3.53 17.73
C PRO A 25 -7.44 3.75 19.22
N GLY A 26 -8.32 3.22 20.06
CA GLY A 26 -8.15 3.18 21.52
C GLY A 26 -7.19 2.06 21.96
N THR A 27 -6.92 1.99 23.26
CA THR A 27 -6.07 0.94 23.84
C THR A 27 -6.62 -0.45 23.52
N GLY A 28 -5.79 -1.30 22.90
CA GLY A 28 -6.16 -2.66 22.50
C GLY A 28 -6.90 -2.76 21.16
N GLN A 29 -7.14 -1.66 20.46
CA GLN A 29 -7.71 -1.66 19.10
C GLN A 29 -6.60 -1.59 18.04
N ASN A 30 -6.78 -2.35 16.95
CA ASN A 30 -5.79 -2.49 15.87
C ASN A 30 -6.31 -1.94 14.52
N HIS A 31 -7.30 -1.06 14.53
CA HIS A 31 -7.78 -0.39 13.31
C HIS A 31 -7.01 0.90 13.03
N GLY A 32 -7.29 1.52 11.88
CA GLY A 32 -6.69 2.79 11.49
C GLY A 32 -5.55 2.65 10.47
N CYS A 33 -4.94 3.78 10.14
CA CYS A 33 -3.78 3.84 9.26
C CYS A 33 -2.47 3.75 10.09
N PRO A 34 -1.61 2.74 9.89
CA PRO A 34 -0.36 2.63 10.64
C PRO A 34 0.56 3.83 10.41
N PHE A 35 0.55 4.40 9.20
CA PHE A 35 1.32 5.61 8.87
C PHE A 35 0.79 6.87 9.58
N LYS A 36 -0.41 6.84 10.17
CA LYS A 36 -0.95 7.95 10.99
C LYS A 36 -0.77 7.71 12.48
N HIS A 37 -1.05 6.50 12.94
CA HIS A 37 -1.22 6.22 14.37
C HIS A 37 0.01 5.59 15.03
N PHE A 38 0.95 5.01 14.26
CA PHE A 38 2.18 4.49 14.85
C PHE A 38 3.16 5.63 15.15
N SER A 39 3.94 5.49 16.23
CA SER A 39 5.13 6.32 16.41
C SER A 39 6.19 5.98 15.35
N PRO A 40 7.15 6.88 15.07
CA PRO A 40 8.25 6.58 14.15
C PRO A 40 9.00 5.29 14.49
N GLU A 41 9.19 4.99 15.77
CA GLU A 41 9.88 3.80 16.26
C GLU A 41 9.05 2.54 15.98
N ASN A 42 7.75 2.58 16.30
CA ASN A 42 6.83 1.47 16.03
C ASN A 42 6.67 1.21 14.53
N LEU A 43 6.61 2.27 13.71
CA LEU A 43 6.55 2.13 12.26
C LEU A 43 7.84 1.53 11.71
N THR A 44 9.01 1.98 12.19
CA THR A 44 10.31 1.41 11.79
C THR A 44 10.40 -0.08 12.12
N LEU A 45 9.98 -0.46 13.33
CA LEU A 45 9.92 -1.87 13.73
C LEU A 45 8.98 -2.65 12.81
N ALA A 46 7.77 -2.14 12.55
CA ALA A 46 6.80 -2.81 11.69
C ALA A 46 7.28 -2.97 10.24
N LEU A 47 7.99 -1.97 9.69
CA LEU A 47 8.61 -2.02 8.36
C LEU A 47 9.64 -3.15 8.26
N SER A 48 10.47 -3.30 9.29
CA SER A 48 11.46 -4.39 9.37
C SER A 48 10.77 -5.75 9.57
N THR A 49 9.88 -5.88 10.55
CA THR A 49 9.33 -7.19 10.97
C THR A 49 8.32 -7.78 10.01
N HIS A 50 7.50 -6.96 9.36
CA HIS A 50 6.39 -7.42 8.53
C HIS A 50 6.65 -7.32 7.03
N TYR A 51 7.51 -6.39 6.62
CA TYR A 51 7.76 -6.11 5.20
C TYR A 51 9.22 -6.36 4.78
N ASP A 52 10.10 -6.73 5.71
CA ASP A 52 11.54 -6.92 5.48
C ASP A 52 12.24 -5.67 4.89
N ILE A 53 11.70 -4.49 5.18
CA ILE A 53 12.26 -3.21 4.71
C ILE A 53 13.30 -2.73 5.74
N ASN A 54 14.56 -3.12 5.51
CA ASN A 54 15.68 -2.79 6.38
C ASN A 54 16.62 -1.71 5.81
N ASN A 55 16.45 -1.35 4.52
CA ASN A 55 17.26 -0.32 3.88
C ASN A 55 17.00 1.05 4.53
N ARG A 56 18.07 1.69 5.04
CA ARG A 56 17.97 2.97 5.76
C ARG A 56 17.39 4.10 4.91
N ALA A 57 17.71 4.17 3.62
CA ALA A 57 17.19 5.22 2.75
C ALA A 57 15.67 5.06 2.54
N ASP A 58 15.21 3.83 2.32
CA ASP A 58 13.79 3.52 2.14
C ASP A 58 12.97 3.80 3.42
N VAL A 59 13.48 3.36 4.57
CA VAL A 59 12.85 3.65 5.87
C VAL A 59 12.76 5.16 6.11
N LEU A 60 13.84 5.91 5.85
CA LEU A 60 13.83 7.37 6.01
C LEU A 60 12.85 8.05 5.06
N GLU A 61 12.72 7.59 3.81
CA GLU A 61 11.75 8.12 2.85
C GLU A 61 10.31 7.92 3.35
N ILE A 62 9.98 6.72 3.83
CA ILE A 62 8.66 6.40 4.39
C ILE A 62 8.37 7.24 5.63
N LEU A 63 9.32 7.36 6.56
CA LEU A 63 9.18 8.17 7.78
C LEU A 63 9.03 9.66 7.46
N ASN A 64 9.74 10.16 6.45
CA ASN A 64 9.61 11.57 6.03
C ASN A 64 8.23 11.84 5.40
N ALA A 65 7.70 10.91 4.60
CA ALA A 65 6.35 11.02 4.07
C ALA A 65 5.31 11.02 5.19
N MET A 66 5.45 10.16 6.20
CA MET A 66 4.62 10.19 7.41
C MET A 66 4.67 11.53 8.12
N LYS A 67 5.87 12.08 8.39
CA LYS A 67 6.05 13.36 9.09
C LYS A 67 5.45 14.56 8.34
N GLN A 68 5.28 14.43 7.02
CA GLN A 68 4.64 15.43 6.17
C GLN A 68 3.13 15.17 6.00
N ASP A 69 2.55 14.25 6.78
CA ASP A 69 1.16 13.80 6.69
C ASP A 69 0.78 13.23 5.31
N LYS A 70 1.77 12.78 4.52
CA LYS A 70 1.61 12.17 3.20
C LYS A 70 1.46 10.65 3.32
N TYR A 71 0.44 10.19 4.03
CA TYR A 71 0.25 8.77 4.36
C TYR A 71 0.07 7.86 3.13
N HIS A 72 -0.64 8.34 2.10
CA HIS A 72 -0.81 7.60 0.85
C HIS A 72 0.53 7.37 0.13
N VAL A 73 1.42 8.37 0.16
CA VAL A 73 2.77 8.27 -0.43
C VAL A 73 3.61 7.26 0.35
N ALA A 74 3.55 7.29 1.69
CA ALA A 74 4.23 6.31 2.54
C ALA A 74 3.75 4.87 2.24
N CYS A 75 2.43 4.65 2.14
CA CYS A 75 1.85 3.36 1.78
C CYS A 75 2.25 2.91 0.37
N THR A 76 2.23 3.82 -0.59
CA THR A 76 2.65 3.55 -1.98
C THR A 76 4.12 3.16 -2.04
N ARG A 77 4.99 3.80 -1.24
CA ARG A 77 6.41 3.45 -1.20
C ARG A 77 6.63 2.03 -0.69
N VAL A 78 5.92 1.63 0.37
CA VAL A 78 5.95 0.25 0.89
C VAL A 78 5.46 -0.74 -0.17
N TYR A 79 4.38 -0.40 -0.88
CA TYR A 79 3.88 -1.22 -1.98
C TYR A 79 4.95 -1.46 -3.05
N GLU A 80 5.58 -0.39 -3.54
CA GLU A 80 6.61 -0.48 -4.58
C GLU A 80 7.81 -1.33 -4.16
N ILE A 81 8.29 -1.17 -2.92
CA ILE A 81 9.44 -1.93 -2.41
C ILE A 81 9.08 -3.42 -2.31
N THR A 82 7.92 -3.74 -1.73
CA THR A 82 7.49 -5.13 -1.49
C THR A 82 7.09 -5.88 -2.75
N HIS A 83 6.84 -5.17 -3.85
CA HIS A 83 6.47 -5.75 -5.15
C HIS A 83 7.57 -5.61 -6.21
N ALA A 84 8.78 -5.20 -5.82
CA ALA A 84 9.88 -4.98 -6.75
C ALA A 84 10.27 -6.27 -7.51
N ALA A 85 10.23 -7.43 -6.85
CA ALA A 85 10.51 -8.72 -7.48
C ALA A 85 9.45 -9.12 -8.53
N GLN A 86 8.25 -8.55 -8.46
CA GLN A 86 7.15 -8.74 -9.39
C GLN A 86 7.17 -7.70 -10.53
N GLY A 87 8.22 -6.87 -10.60
CA GLY A 87 8.45 -5.91 -11.67
C GLY A 87 7.88 -4.51 -11.42
N VAL A 88 7.37 -4.23 -10.22
CA VAL A 88 6.96 -2.87 -9.84
C VAL A 88 8.19 -2.01 -9.60
N LYS A 89 8.28 -0.89 -10.30
CA LYS A 89 9.37 0.08 -10.14
C LYS A 89 8.90 1.25 -9.29
N ARG A 90 9.88 2.01 -8.79
CA ARG A 90 9.61 3.27 -8.11
C ARG A 90 8.88 4.23 -9.06
N GLY A 91 7.77 4.79 -8.59
CA GLY A 91 6.92 5.69 -9.37
C GLY A 91 5.87 4.97 -10.20
N ASP A 92 5.79 3.63 -10.20
CA ASP A 92 4.70 2.90 -10.84
C ASP A 92 3.43 2.90 -9.97
N GLY A 93 3.60 3.03 -8.65
CA GLY A 93 2.49 2.93 -7.69
C GLY A 93 1.68 1.64 -7.83
N VAL A 94 0.35 1.72 -7.74
CA VAL A 94 -0.54 0.57 -8.02
C VAL A 94 -0.77 0.33 -9.51
N GLY A 95 -0.23 1.18 -10.38
CA GLY A 95 -0.35 1.14 -11.83
C GLY A 95 -0.31 2.56 -12.40
N GLU A 96 0.42 2.76 -13.50
CA GLU A 96 0.51 4.06 -14.22
C GLU A 96 0.91 5.26 -13.35
N GLY A 97 1.60 5.02 -12.23
CA GLY A 97 2.02 6.04 -11.28
C GLY A 97 0.96 6.48 -10.27
N GLU A 98 -0.17 5.77 -10.21
CA GLU A 98 -1.20 6.05 -9.22
C GLU A 98 -0.79 5.64 -7.80
N SER A 99 -1.01 6.55 -6.86
CA SER A 99 -0.79 6.26 -5.44
C SER A 99 -1.90 5.38 -4.87
N VAL A 100 -1.58 4.63 -3.81
CA VAL A 100 -2.55 3.83 -3.06
C VAL A 100 -3.54 4.76 -2.33
N THR A 101 -4.82 4.76 -2.74
CA THR A 101 -5.91 5.52 -2.09
C THR A 101 -6.96 4.65 -1.40
N HIS A 102 -6.88 3.33 -1.55
CA HIS A 102 -7.83 2.39 -0.93
C HIS A 102 -7.12 1.08 -0.52
N PRO A 103 -7.37 0.52 0.69
CA PRO A 103 -6.74 -0.74 1.09
C PRO A 103 -7.07 -1.92 0.15
N ASN A 104 -8.32 -2.01 -0.32
CA ASN A 104 -8.71 -2.99 -1.33
C ASN A 104 -7.97 -2.84 -2.67
N SER A 105 -7.62 -1.64 -3.14
CA SER A 105 -6.88 -1.49 -4.40
C SER A 105 -5.45 -2.00 -4.25
N TYR A 106 -4.79 -1.70 -3.13
CA TYR A 106 -3.52 -2.33 -2.75
C TYR A 106 -3.63 -3.86 -2.82
N ALA A 107 -4.57 -4.44 -2.06
CA ALA A 107 -4.71 -5.89 -1.93
C ALA A 107 -5.07 -6.58 -3.26
N MET A 108 -5.93 -5.96 -4.07
CA MET A 108 -6.30 -6.46 -5.39
C MET A 108 -5.07 -6.52 -6.30
N ARG A 109 -4.33 -5.41 -6.39
CA ARG A 109 -3.15 -5.32 -7.25
C ARG A 109 -2.03 -6.26 -6.80
N SER A 110 -1.78 -6.36 -5.49
CA SER A 110 -0.83 -7.32 -4.93
C SER A 110 -1.15 -8.76 -5.35
N ARG A 111 -2.44 -9.14 -5.29
CA ARG A 111 -2.88 -10.48 -5.71
C ARG A 111 -2.74 -10.71 -7.21
N GLU A 112 -3.01 -9.70 -8.04
CA GLU A 112 -2.80 -9.79 -9.49
C GLU A 112 -1.32 -10.02 -9.83
N LEU A 113 -0.41 -9.30 -9.18
CA LEU A 113 1.02 -9.46 -9.38
C LEU A 113 1.52 -10.83 -8.91
N ALA A 114 1.03 -11.31 -7.76
CA ALA A 114 1.36 -12.64 -7.26
C ALA A 114 0.95 -13.75 -8.25
N LYS A 115 -0.24 -13.64 -8.86
CA LYS A 115 -0.70 -14.60 -9.89
C LYS A 115 0.18 -14.56 -11.14
N LYS A 116 0.59 -13.38 -11.60
CA LYS A 116 1.46 -13.20 -12.78
C LYS A 116 2.89 -13.69 -12.52
N GLY A 117 3.40 -13.52 -11.31
CA GLY A 117 4.72 -14.00 -10.88
C GLY A 117 4.83 -15.52 -10.79
N GLY A 118 3.71 -16.24 -10.62
CA GLY A 118 3.66 -17.71 -10.62
C GLY A 118 3.80 -18.37 -12.00
N VAL A 119 3.83 -17.60 -13.09
CA VAL A 119 3.86 -18.14 -14.48
C VAL A 119 5.25 -17.99 -15.13
N LYS A 120 6.25 -17.40 -14.46
CA LYS A 120 7.58 -17.13 -15.04
C LYS A 120 8.75 -17.83 -14.34
N LYS A 121 8.53 -19.02 -13.77
CA LYS A 121 9.59 -19.77 -13.09
C LYS A 121 9.73 -21.22 -13.56
N GLU A 122 9.53 -21.49 -14.85
CA GLU A 122 9.85 -22.79 -15.47
C GLU A 122 10.22 -22.58 -16.95
N GLU A 123 11.40 -22.02 -17.25
CA GLU A 123 12.12 -22.29 -18.50
C GLU A 123 13.52 -21.66 -18.42
N GLU A 124 14.47 -22.41 -17.82
CA GLU A 124 15.87 -22.48 -18.25
C GLU A 124 16.51 -23.60 -17.40
N MET A 125 16.26 -24.85 -17.78
CA MET A 125 17.16 -25.94 -17.44
C MET A 125 17.85 -26.33 -18.74
N GLU A 126 18.94 -25.64 -19.00
CA GLU A 126 19.92 -25.93 -20.03
C GLU A 126 20.41 -27.38 -19.82
N VAL A 127 20.10 -28.26 -20.77
CA VAL A 127 20.67 -29.61 -20.85
C VAL A 127 21.55 -29.62 -22.10
N ASP A 128 22.86 -29.53 -21.89
CA ASP A 128 23.92 -29.94 -22.80
C ASP A 128 25.11 -30.39 -21.92
N PRO A 129 25.91 -31.42 -22.27
CA PRO A 129 26.09 -32.01 -23.60
C PRO A 129 25.80 -33.52 -23.73
#